data_AF-A0A967SSM1-F1
#
_entry.id   AF-A0A967SSM1-F1
#
_cell.length_a   1.000
_cell.length_b   1.000
_cell.length_c   1.000
_cell.angle_alpha   90.00
_cell.angle_beta   90.00
_cell.angle_gamma   90.00
#
_symmetry.space_group_name_H-M   'P 1'
#
loop_
_entity.id
_entity.type
_entity.pdbx_description
1 polymer ?
#
loop_
_entity_poly.entity_id
_entity_poly.type
_entity_poly.pdbx_seq_one_letter_code
_entity_poly.pdbx_strand_id
1 'polypeptide(L)'
;MKFFTSQISYFLSNRNTKVNIKRLLRFLGALSALIIAYSIIFHFIMLYEGQQHSWVTGFYWTLTVMSTLGFGDITFTSDLGRAFSV
;
A
#
# COMPACT_ATOMS: atom_id res chain seq x y z
N MET A 1 -30.48 -7.53 -13.64
CA MET A 1 -29.03 -7.69 -13.91
C MET A 1 -28.57 -7.23 -15.30
N LYS A 2 -29.43 -7.16 -16.35
CA LYS A 2 -29.07 -6.67 -17.69
C LYS A 2 -28.74 -5.17 -17.82
N PHE A 3 -29.02 -4.36 -16.79
CA PHE A 3 -28.81 -2.90 -16.81
C PHE A 3 -27.51 -2.44 -16.10
N PHE A 4 -26.86 -3.33 -15.34
CA PHE A 4 -25.67 -2.94 -14.56
C PHE A 4 -24.47 -2.63 -15.48
N THR A 5 -24.24 -3.50 -16.47
CA THR A 5 -23.17 -3.33 -17.47
C THR A 5 -23.39 -2.12 -18.37
N SER A 6 -24.65 -1.81 -18.73
CA SER A 6 -24.96 -0.65 -19.57
C SER A 6 -24.80 0.67 -18.80
N GLN A 7 -25.16 0.72 -17.51
CA GLN A 7 -24.93 1.90 -16.67
C GLN A 7 -23.46 2.15 -16.38
N ILE A 8 -22.67 1.10 -16.13
CA ILE A 8 -21.21 1.21 -16.02
C ILE A 8 -20.62 1.72 -17.34
N SER A 9 -21.05 1.18 -18.48
CA SER A 9 -20.57 1.62 -19.80
C SER A 9 -20.96 3.08 -20.11
N TYR A 10 -22.17 3.50 -19.77
CA TYR A 10 -22.62 4.89 -19.91
C TYR A 10 -21.82 5.84 -19.00
N PHE A 11 -21.61 5.46 -17.75
CA PHE A 11 -20.81 6.22 -16.80
C PHE A 11 -19.35 6.35 -17.27
N LEU A 12 -18.77 5.25 -17.78
CA LEU A 12 -17.43 5.20 -18.38
C LEU A 12 -17.32 5.95 -19.71
N SER A 13 -18.42 6.13 -20.44
CA SER A 13 -18.45 6.86 -21.72
C SER A 13 -18.24 8.37 -21.52
N ASN A 14 -18.63 8.89 -20.36
CA ASN A 14 -18.49 10.31 -20.04
C ASN A 14 -17.01 10.74 -19.98
N ARG A 15 -16.66 11.82 -20.70
CA ARG A 15 -15.28 12.32 -20.83
C ARG A 15 -14.66 12.65 -19.47
N ASN A 16 -15.45 13.21 -18.56
CA ASN A 16 -15.02 13.51 -17.20
C ASN A 16 -14.69 12.24 -16.40
N THR A 17 -15.49 11.19 -16.53
CA THR A 17 -15.25 9.89 -15.86
C THR A 17 -13.96 9.25 -16.34
N LYS A 18 -13.67 9.25 -17.65
CA LYS A 18 -12.41 8.70 -18.19
C LYS A 18 -11.18 9.41 -17.62
N VAL A 19 -11.23 10.74 -17.50
CA VAL A 19 -10.15 11.52 -16.89
C VAL A 19 -10.00 11.20 -15.40
N ASN A 20 -11.12 11.10 -14.66
CA ASN A 20 -11.09 10.77 -13.23
C ASN A 20 -10.54 9.36 -12.99
N ILE A 21 -10.91 8.37 -13.81
CA ILE A 21 -10.36 7.02 -13.73
C ILE A 21 -8.86 7.01 -14.01
N LYS A 22 -8.39 7.74 -15.02
CA LYS A 22 -6.95 7.85 -15.27
C LYS A 22 -6.20 8.46 -14.10
N ARG A 23 -6.79 9.46 -13.42
CA ARG A 23 -6.22 10.05 -12.19
C ARG A 23 -6.22 9.06 -11.03
N LEU A 24 -7.31 8.32 -10.85
CA LEU A 24 -7.41 7.27 -9.83
C LEU A 24 -6.36 6.17 -10.04
N LEU A 25 -6.22 5.66 -11.27
CA LEU A 25 -5.21 4.65 -11.59
C LEU A 25 -3.79 5.15 -11.36
N ARG A 26 -3.50 6.42 -11.69
CA ARG A 26 -2.21 7.04 -11.36
C ARG A 26 -1.98 7.14 -9.86
N PHE A 27 -3.00 7.53 -9.10
CA PHE A 27 -2.94 7.57 -7.65
C PHE A 27 -2.70 6.19 -7.04
N LEU A 28 -3.45 5.17 -7.48
CA LEU A 28 -3.25 3.79 -7.04
C LEU A 28 -1.84 3.28 -7.40
N GLY A 29 -1.34 3.59 -8.60
CA GLY A 29 0.03 3.24 -8.98
C GLY A 29 1.08 3.91 -8.08
N ALA A 30 0.91 5.18 -7.75
CA ALA A 30 1.79 5.89 -6.82
C ALA A 30 1.72 5.30 -5.40
N LEU A 31 0.51 4.97 -4.93
CA LEU A 31 0.31 4.32 -3.63
C LEU A 31 0.95 2.93 -3.58
N SER A 32 0.80 2.12 -4.62
CA SER A 32 1.46 0.81 -4.72
C SER A 32 2.98 0.94 -4.72
N ALA A 33 3.53 1.93 -5.44
CA ALA A 33 4.97 2.21 -5.43
C ALA A 33 5.46 2.59 -4.03
N LEU A 34 4.70 3.42 -3.30
CA LEU A 34 4.99 3.77 -1.92
C LEU A 34 5.01 2.53 -1.01
N ILE A 35 3.99 1.67 -1.10
CA ILE A 35 3.89 0.45 -0.30
C ILE A 35 5.07 -0.49 -0.58
N ILE A 36 5.45 -0.66 -1.85
CA ILE A 36 6.59 -1.50 -2.23
C ILE A 36 7.89 -0.90 -1.66
N ALA A 37 8.10 0.41 -1.78
CA ALA A 37 9.29 1.07 -1.25
C ALA A 37 9.41 0.90 0.27
N TYR A 38 8.33 1.13 1.02
CA TYR A 38 8.33 0.94 2.47
C TYR A 38 8.52 -0.53 2.88
N SER A 39 7.93 -1.48 2.14
CA SER A 39 8.14 -2.91 2.38
C SER A 39 9.60 -3.33 2.16
N ILE A 40 10.27 -2.78 1.15
CA ILE A 40 11.70 -3.00 0.91
C ILE A 40 12.54 -2.42 2.07
N ILE A 41 12.28 -1.18 2.48
CA ILE A 41 13.01 -0.53 3.58
C ILE A 41 12.81 -1.32 4.88
N PHE A 42 11.59 -1.78 5.16
CA PHE A 42 11.27 -2.64 6.29
C PHE A 42 12.16 -3.89 6.32
N HIS A 43 12.32 -4.60 5.20
CA HIS A 43 13.17 -5.79 5.15
C HIS A 43 14.64 -5.47 5.46
N PHE A 44 15.16 -4.35 4.95
CA PHE A 44 16.53 -3.93 5.23
C PHE A 44 16.75 -3.59 6.71
N ILE A 45 15.81 -2.87 7.33
CA ILE A 45 15.92 -2.51 8.75
C ILE A 45 15.74 -3.75 9.64
N MET A 46 14.77 -4.62 9.34
CA MET A 46 14.61 -5.86 10.13
C MET A 46 15.83 -6.77 9.99
N LEU A 47 16.42 -6.86 8.80
CA LEU A 47 17.67 -7.60 8.60
C LEU A 47 18.81 -6.99 9.42
N TYR A 48 18.88 -5.66 9.52
CA TYR A 48 19.82 -4.96 10.40
C TYR A 48 19.59 -5.28 11.89
N GLU A 49 18.33 -5.46 12.31
CA GLU A 49 17.97 -5.95 13.65
C GLU A 49 18.16 -7.47 13.82
N GLY A 50 18.69 -8.17 12.81
CA GLY A 50 18.94 -9.61 12.85
C GLY A 50 17.69 -10.49 12.63
N GLN A 51 16.58 -9.90 12.18
CA GLN A 51 15.33 -10.60 11.92
C GLN A 51 15.10 -10.79 10.41
N GLN A 52 14.85 -12.02 10.00
CA GLN A 52 14.50 -12.33 8.62
C GLN A 52 12.98 -12.52 8.51
N HIS A 53 12.37 -11.73 7.62
CA HIS A 53 10.95 -11.80 7.33
C HIS A 53 10.69 -12.13 5.87
N SER A 54 9.51 -12.69 5.60
CA SER A 54 9.04 -12.94 4.25
C SER A 54 8.53 -11.66 3.60
N TRP A 55 8.52 -11.62 2.26
CA TRP A 55 7.92 -10.51 1.51
C TRP A 55 6.45 -10.24 1.87
N VAL A 56 5.70 -11.30 2.15
CA VAL A 56 4.30 -11.19 2.61
C VAL A 56 4.23 -10.46 3.95
N THR A 57 5.15 -10.76 4.86
CA THR A 57 5.25 -10.11 6.16
C THR A 57 5.58 -8.63 6.05
N GLY A 58 6.53 -8.24 5.19
CA GLY A 58 6.83 -6.81 4.98
C GLY A 58 5.69 -6.03 4.34
N PHE A 59 4.95 -6.65 3.42
CA PHE A 59 3.74 -6.05 2.85
C PHE A 59 2.63 -5.91 3.89
N TYR A 60 2.41 -6.97 4.68
CA TYR A 60 1.49 -6.96 5.82
C TYR A 60 1.81 -5.82 6.80
N TRP A 61 3.06 -5.73 7.26
CA TRP A 61 3.49 -4.69 8.20
C TRP A 61 3.29 -3.29 7.62
N THR A 62 3.70 -3.08 6.36
CA THR A 62 3.54 -1.77 5.71
C THR A 62 2.07 -1.36 5.64
N LEU A 63 1.18 -2.29 5.30
CA LEU A 63 -0.26 -2.02 5.26
C LEU A 63 -0.84 -1.75 6.65
N THR A 64 -0.47 -2.52 7.67
CA THR A 64 -1.03 -2.36 9.03
C THR A 64 -0.60 -1.03 9.65
N VAL A 65 0.63 -0.58 9.39
CA VAL A 65 1.13 0.73 9.84
C VAL A 65 0.49 1.88 9.05
N MET A 66 0.52 1.84 7.71
CA MET A 66 -0.03 2.92 6.89
C MET A 66 -1.56 3.07 7.03
N SER A 67 -2.28 1.98 7.30
CA SER A 67 -3.72 2.02 7.58
C SER A 67 -4.04 2.37 9.03
N THR A 68 -3.03 2.70 9.86
CA THR A 68 -3.16 3.05 11.28
C THR A 68 -3.79 1.94 12.13
N LEU A 69 -3.75 0.71 11.65
CA LEU A 69 -4.32 -0.44 12.34
C LEU A 69 -3.39 -0.94 13.46
N GLY A 70 -2.09 -1.08 13.17
CA GLY A 70 -1.04 -1.28 14.17
C GLY A 70 -1.24 -2.44 15.15
N PHE A 71 -1.29 -3.69 14.65
CA PHE A 71 -1.43 -4.88 15.51
C PHE A 71 -0.35 -5.03 16.60
N GLY A 72 0.86 -4.50 16.37
CA GLY A 72 1.96 -4.52 17.34
C GLY A 72 2.66 -5.88 17.49
N ASP A 73 2.33 -6.84 16.63
CA ASP A 73 2.97 -8.17 16.53
C ASP A 73 4.39 -8.11 15.96
N ILE A 74 4.66 -7.12 15.12
CA ILE A 74 5.98 -6.86 14.52
C ILE A 74 6.35 -5.40 14.81
N THR A 75 7.45 -5.21 15.54
CA THR A 75 7.93 -3.89 15.95
C THR A 75 9.44 -3.80 15.84
N PHE A 76 9.93 -2.59 15.61
CA PHE A 76 11.36 -2.30 15.60
C PHE A 76 11.88 -2.08 17.02
N THR A 77 13.09 -2.58 17.26
CA THR A 77 13.80 -2.44 18.53
C THR A 77 14.86 -1.35 18.47
N SER A 78 15.43 -1.11 17.29
CA SER A 78 16.44 -0.07 17.07
C SER A 78 15.84 1.32 16.97
N ASP A 79 16.61 2.34 17.33
CA ASP A 79 16.19 3.74 17.18
C ASP A 79 15.95 4.12 15.71
N LEU A 80 16.72 3.53 14.78
CA LEU A 80 16.53 3.68 13.35
C LEU A 80 15.16 3.16 12.91
N GLY A 81 14.81 1.93 13.30
CA GLY A 81 13.53 1.34 12.95
C GLY A 81 12.35 2.05 13.60
N ARG A 82 12.51 2.51 14.85
CA ARG A 82 11.51 3.36 15.52
C ARG A 82 11.28 4.66 14.77
N ALA A 83 12.35 5.35 14.35
CA ALA A 83 12.24 6.58 13.56
C ALA A 83 11.55 6.34 12.20
N PHE A 84 11.76 5.18 11.58
CA PHE A 84 11.07 4.79 10.34
C PHE A 84 9.59 4.45 10.53
N SER A 85 9.20 3.97 11.72
CA SER A 85 7.81 3.61 12.03
C SER A 85 6.90 4.78 12.44
N VAL A 86 7.46 5.99 12.52
CA VAL A 86 6.73 7.26 12.78
C VAL A 86 6.25 7.85 11.46
#